data_AF-X1AKJ4-F1
#
_entry.id   AF-X1AKJ4-F1
#
_cell.length_a   1.000
_cell.length_b   1.000
_cell.length_c   1.000
_cell.angle_alpha   90.00
_cell.angle_beta   90.00
_cell.angle_gamma   90.00
#
_symmetry.space_group_name_H-M   'P 1'
#
loop_
_entity.id
_entity.type
_entity.pdbx_description
1 polymer ?
#
loop_
_entity_poly.entity_id
_entity_poly.type
_entity_poly.pdbx_seq_one_letter_code
_entity_poly.pdbx_strand_id
1 'polypeptide(L)' 'MLKKIRDRGISQSILSASKEDVLTEKIKYYGIDKYFSKIMGLENHYAESKIERGKKWIAELNLNPQ' A
#
# COMPACT_ATOMS: atom_id res chain seq x y z
N MET A 1 1.53 -8.79 -14.57
CA MET A 1 1.80 -7.33 -14.53
C MET A 1 2.73 -6.96 -13.37
N LEU A 2 2.37 -7.21 -12.10
CA LEU A 2 3.16 -6.85 -10.90
C LEU A 2 4.64 -7.26 -10.95
N LYS A 3 4.92 -8.49 -11.39
CA LYS A 3 6.30 -8.98 -11.58
C LYS A 3 7.09 -8.09 -12.56
N LYS A 4 6.50 -7.72 -13.71
CA LYS A 4 7.17 -6.87 -14.72
C LYS A 4 7.50 -5.48 -14.16
N ILE A 5 6.63 -4.92 -13.31
CA ILE A 5 6.85 -3.62 -12.67
C ILE A 5 8.02 -3.72 -11.68
N ARG A 6 8.00 -4.75 -10.81
CA ARG A 6 9.09 -5.02 -9.87
C ARG A 6 10.43 -5.29 -10.58
N ASP A 7 10.42 -6.08 -11.65
CA ASP A 7 11.62 -6.42 -12.42
C ASP A 7 12.20 -5.19 -13.15
N ARG A 8 11.43 -4.09 -13.28
CA ARG A 8 11.91 -2.78 -13.76
C ARG A 8 12.47 -1.89 -12.64
N GLY A 9 12.57 -2.39 -11.41
CA GLY A 9 13.03 -1.62 -10.26
C GLY A 9 12.01 -0.61 -9.71
N ILE A 10 10.75 -0.68 -10.16
CA ILE A 10 9.69 0.24 -9.72
C ILE A 10 9.05 -0.35 -8.45
N SER A 11 9.14 0.40 -7.34
CA SER A 11 8.47 0.04 -6.09
C SER A 11 6.95 0.17 -6.23
N GLN A 12 6.22 -0.68 -5.51
CA GLN A 12 4.76 -0.74 -5.58
C GLN A 12 4.20 -0.69 -4.17
N SER A 13 3.07 -0.02 -3.97
CA SER A 13 2.37 0.06 -2.68
C SER A 13 0.87 0.03 -2.93
N ILE A 14 0.10 -0.45 -1.95
CA ILE A 14 -1.37 -0.46 -2.00
C ILE A 14 -1.92 0.49 -0.94
N LEU A 15 -2.87 1.33 -1.33
CA LEU A 15 -3.69 2.15 -0.44
C LEU A 15 -5.18 1.87 -0.74
N SER A 16 -5.90 1.27 0.20
CA SER A 16 -7.27 0.79 0.00
C SER A 16 -8.29 1.36 1.01
N ALA A 17 -9.59 1.25 0.68
CA ALA A 17 -10.70 1.52 1.61
C ALA A 17 -11.01 0.34 2.50
N SER A 18 -10.48 -0.83 2.15
CA SER A 18 -10.68 -2.03 2.94
C SER A 18 -9.97 -1.89 4.28
N LYS A 19 -10.56 -2.51 5.31
CA LYS A 19 -9.88 -2.71 6.59
C LYS A 19 -8.53 -3.41 6.36
N GLU A 20 -7.48 -2.93 7.02
CA GLU A 20 -6.11 -3.33 6.71
C GLU A 20 -5.82 -4.82 6.92
N ASP A 21 -6.42 -5.43 7.94
CA ASP A 21 -6.34 -6.87 8.20
C ASP A 21 -6.93 -7.69 7.05
N VAL A 22 -8.15 -7.36 6.62
CA VAL A 22 -8.84 -8.01 5.49
C VAL A 22 -8.07 -7.82 4.19
N LEU A 23 -7.51 -6.63 3.97
CA LEU A 23 -6.68 -6.34 2.80
C LEU A 23 -5.43 -7.22 2.80
N THR A 24 -4.74 -7.29 3.94
CA THR A 24 -3.49 -8.04 4.11
C THR A 24 -3.73 -9.54 3.95
N GLU A 25 -4.81 -10.07 4.53
CA GLU A 25 -5.22 -11.46 4.37
C GLU A 25 -5.44 -11.81 2.90
N LYS A 26 -6.20 -10.99 2.16
CA LYS A 26 -6.45 -11.21 0.72
C LYS A 26 -5.16 -11.19 -0.10
N ILE A 27 -4.28 -10.21 0.15
CA ILE A 27 -3.01 -10.09 -0.58
C ILE A 27 -2.12 -11.32 -0.34
N LYS A 28 -2.06 -11.82 0.89
CA LYS A 28 -1.34 -13.06 1.23
C LYS A 28 -1.98 -14.29 0.62
N TYR A 29 -3.32 -14.39 0.66
CA TYR A 29 -4.07 -15.48 0.05
C TYR A 29 -3.76 -15.62 -1.46
N TYR A 30 -3.65 -14.51 -2.17
CA TYR A 30 -3.26 -14.51 -3.59
C TYR A 30 -1.74 -14.62 -3.84
N GLY A 31 -0.91 -14.64 -2.79
CA GLY A 31 0.56 -14.79 -2.89
C GLY A 31 1.26 -13.62 -3.62
N ILE A 32 0.66 -12.43 -3.55
CA ILE A 32 1.16 -11.21 -4.23
C ILE A 32 1.76 -10.18 -3.27
N ASP A 33 1.80 -10.47 -1.98
CA ASP A 33 2.43 -9.65 -0.92
C ASP A 33 3.88 -9.28 -1.28
N LYS A 34 4.66 -10.23 -1.80
CA LYS A 34 6.05 -10.04 -2.24
C LYS A 34 6.29 -8.98 -3.31
N TYR A 35 5.24 -8.43 -3.93
CA TYR A 35 5.37 -7.37 -4.93
C TYR A 35 5.19 -5.97 -4.34
N PHE A 36 4.69 -5.84 -3.11
CA PHE A 36 4.36 -4.55 -2.51
C PHE A 36 5.31 -4.22 -1.36
N SER A 37 5.90 -3.03 -1.41
CA SER A 37 6.76 -2.47 -0.37
C SER A 37 5.95 -2.05 0.87
N LYS A 38 4.68 -1.69 0.67
CA LYS A 38 3.75 -1.25 1.70
C LYS A 38 2.32 -1.62 1.32
N ILE A 39 1.55 -2.09 2.29
CA ILE A 39 0.12 -2.40 2.18
C ILE A 39 -0.58 -1.55 3.24
N MET A 40 -1.51 -0.70 2.81
CA MET A 40 -2.22 0.25 3.68
C MET A 40 -3.73 0.12 3.46
N GLY A 41 -4.43 -0.28 4.51
CA GLY A 41 -5.89 -0.22 4.57
C GLY A 41 -6.37 0.91 5.46
N LEU A 42 -7.66 0.90 5.79
CA LEU A 42 -8.22 1.75 6.84
C LEU A 42 -8.08 1.07 8.21
N GLU A 43 -7.79 1.89 9.22
CA GLU A 43 -7.85 1.50 10.64
C GLU A 43 -9.15 2.02 11.27
N ASN A 44 -9.83 1.15 12.01
CA ASN A 44 -11.12 1.48 12.63
C ASN A 44 -11.00 2.44 13.84
N HIS A 45 -9.80 2.61 14.43
CA HIS A 45 -9.65 3.28 15.73
C HIS A 45 -9.37 4.79 15.65
N TYR A 46 -8.73 5.28 14.59
CA TYR A 46 -8.30 6.69 14.49
C TYR A 46 -8.95 7.48 13.34
N ALA A 47 -9.90 6.87 12.62
CA ALA A 47 -10.62 7.47 11.48
C ALA A 47 -9.70 8.20 10.49
N GLU A 48 -8.46 7.72 10.34
CA GLU A 48 -7.51 8.32 9.43
C GLU A 48 -8.00 8.10 7.99
N SER A 49 -8.22 9.19 7.26
CA SER A 49 -8.65 9.09 5.87
C SER A 49 -7.53 8.50 4.99
N LYS A 50 -7.92 7.87 3.88
CA LYS A 50 -6.93 7.41 2.87
C LYS A 50 -6.00 8.53 2.41
N ILE A 51 -6.51 9.76 2.32
CA ILE A 51 -5.73 10.90 1.84
C ILE A 51 -4.58 11.16 2.81
N GLU A 52 -4.86 11.20 4.11
CA GLU A 52 -3.83 11.45 5.12
C GLU A 52 -2.82 10.32 5.19
N ARG A 53 -3.26 9.06 5.12
CA ARG A 53 -2.35 7.91 5.07
C ARG A 53 -1.49 7.91 3.81
N GLY A 54 -2.05 8.30 2.67
CA GLY A 54 -1.31 8.47 1.41
C GLY A 54 -0.26 9.58 1.49
N LYS A 55 -0.61 10.74 2.04
CA LYS A 55 0.34 11.84 2.26
C LYS A 55 1.48 11.43 3.18
N LYS A 56 1.19 10.75 4.29
CA LYS A 56 2.20 10.21 5.20
C LYS A 56 3.14 9.25 4.50
N TRP A 57 2.60 8.34 3.70
CA TRP A 57 3.42 7.39 2.95
C TRP A 57 4.33 8.08 1.92
N ILE A 58 3.83 9.07 1.19
CA ILE A 58 4.64 9.86 0.26
C ILE A 58 5.77 10.58 0.98
N ALA A 59 5.49 11.16 2.15
CA ALA A 59 6.50 11.80 2.99
C ALA A 59 7.55 10.79 3.50
N GLU A 60 7.15 9.59 3.94
CA GLU A 60 8.05 8.50 4.35
C GLU A 60 8.96 8.03 3.20
N LEU A 61 8.46 8.07 1.96
CA LEU A 61 9.23 7.74 0.77
C LEU A 61 10.25 8.82 0.38
N ASN A 62 10.26 9.98 1.05
CA ASN A 62 11.04 11.17 0.66
C ASN A 62 10.81 11.56 -0.81
N LEU A 63 9.61 11.31 -1.32
CA LEU A 63 9.22 11.70 -2.67
C LEU A 63 8.53 13.06 -2.61
N ASN A 64 8.87 13.93 -3.55
CA ASN A 64 8.16 15.19 -3.74
C ASN A 64 7.08 14.96 -4.82
N PRO A 65 5.80 14.81 -4.45
CA PRO A 65 4.74 14.65 -5.44
C PRO A 65 4.59 15.95 -6.23
N GLN A 66 4.56 15.85 -7.57
CA GLN A 66 4.25 16.97 -8.46
C GLN A 66 2.75 17.15 -8.63
#